data_AF-A0A7S1YXZ2-F1
#
_entry.id   AF-A0A7S1YXZ2-F1
#
_cell.length_a   1.000
_cell.length_b   1.000
_cell.length_c   1.000
_cell.angle_alpha   90.00
_cell.angle_beta   90.00
_cell.angle_gamma   90.00
#
_symmetry.space_group_name_H-M   'P 1'
#
loop_
_entity.id
_entity.type
_entity.pdbx_description
1 polymer ?
#
loop_
_entity_poly.entity_id
_entity_poly.type
_entity_poly.pdbx_seq_one_letter_code
_entity_poly.pdbx_strand_id
1 'polypeptide(L)'
;AAAAAEEGTTQQRSRKRMKRSGQVPTIQDKLEEALVLLTKKDVRSLRVRGAGRTDKGVHATGQVVAFDLEYDENNAATAATTNNDNNNNNNNNNTVFAEPINHPDTNWKIQRAINTRLPNDIFVSSVSLLSSSHNNNNDDNNRFEPRENVKLKRYTYRIRYRNKITNAKAPPICNSGINTIRHVMYDTPDIWICPWSLDEHLMKKACDALTGTFDFTAFVHRSERKKSKDNNNVIQLQKFSFVKRTLDGDDIENDDENENDNGTAKNEEKQSSTVRTVKFTLEAKGFR
;
A
#
# COMPACT_ATOMS: atom_id res chain seq x y z
N ALA A 1 -6.35 -3.14 -1.03
CA ALA A 1 -6.71 -1.75 -0.67
C ALA A 1 -7.48 -1.81 0.65
N ALA A 2 -6.90 -1.31 1.76
CA ALA A 2 -7.50 -1.43 3.11
C ALA A 2 -8.42 -0.25 3.48
N ALA A 3 -9.73 -0.47 3.53
CA ALA A 3 -10.67 0.36 4.28
C ALA A 3 -11.14 -0.45 5.48
N ALA A 4 -10.75 -0.05 6.69
CA ALA A 4 -11.22 -0.70 7.91
C ALA A 4 -12.65 -0.18 8.23
N ALA A 5 -13.65 -1.04 8.03
CA ALA A 5 -14.98 -0.89 8.61
C ALA A 5 -15.27 -2.12 9.47
N GLU A 6 -15.84 -1.87 10.65
CA GLU A 6 -16.14 -2.84 11.70
C GLU A 6 -17.55 -3.40 11.49
N GLU A 7 -17.73 -4.72 11.59
CA GLU A 7 -19.02 -5.33 11.93
C GLU A 7 -18.86 -6.76 12.49
N GLY A 8 -19.54 -7.04 13.60
CA GLY A 8 -20.27 -8.29 13.81
C GLY A 8 -19.52 -9.58 14.18
N THR A 9 -19.31 -9.77 15.48
CA THR A 9 -19.31 -11.03 16.26
C THR A 9 -19.39 -12.40 15.55
N THR A 10 -18.41 -13.27 15.81
CA THR A 10 -18.64 -14.68 16.20
C THR A 10 -17.47 -15.17 17.06
N GLN A 11 -17.77 -15.63 18.27
CA GLN A 11 -16.81 -16.22 19.21
C GLN A 11 -16.53 -17.67 18.84
N GLN A 12 -15.26 -18.08 18.82
CA GLN A 12 -14.87 -19.44 19.21
C GLN A 12 -13.47 -19.46 19.82
N ARG A 13 -13.34 -20.26 20.86
CA ARG A 13 -12.30 -20.23 21.90
C ARG A 13 -10.99 -20.89 21.44
N SER A 14 -9.88 -20.18 21.57
CA SER A 14 -8.55 -20.76 21.84
C SER A 14 -7.66 -19.71 22.53
N ARG A 15 -6.72 -20.17 23.37
CA ARG A 15 -6.04 -19.47 24.48
C ARG A 15 -5.72 -17.99 24.22
N LYS A 16 -6.51 -17.11 24.86
CA LYS A 16 -6.52 -15.65 24.72
C LYS A 16 -5.36 -15.02 25.51
N ARG A 17 -4.27 -14.67 24.83
CA ARG A 17 -3.28 -13.72 25.36
C ARG A 17 -3.97 -12.36 25.50
N MET A 18 -3.88 -11.72 26.67
CA MET A 18 -4.45 -10.39 26.92
C MET A 18 -3.90 -9.40 25.89
N LYS A 19 -4.72 -9.02 24.91
CA LYS A 19 -4.52 -7.75 24.19
C LYS A 19 -4.55 -6.65 25.25
N ARG A 20 -3.62 -5.69 25.24
CA ARG A 20 -3.77 -4.46 26.02
C ARG A 20 -5.12 -3.87 25.62
N SER A 21 -6.05 -3.80 26.55
CA SER A 21 -7.41 -3.33 26.31
C SER A 21 -7.36 -1.95 25.64
N GLY A 22 -7.78 -1.87 24.38
CA GLY A 22 -7.85 -0.60 23.62
C GLY A 22 -6.95 -0.48 22.37
N GLN A 23 -6.11 -1.46 22.04
CA GLN A 23 -5.26 -1.35 20.83
C GLN A 23 -6.03 -1.75 19.56
N VAL A 24 -6.13 -0.81 18.61
CA VAL A 24 -6.76 -1.01 17.30
C VAL A 24 -5.93 -2.03 16.49
N PRO A 25 -6.55 -3.02 15.82
CA PRO A 25 -5.83 -3.98 14.99
C PRO A 25 -5.03 -3.29 13.89
N THR A 26 -3.79 -3.71 13.67
CA THR A 26 -2.95 -3.20 12.57
C THR A 26 -2.72 -4.25 11.49
N ILE A 27 -2.35 -3.81 10.28
CA ILE A 27 -1.94 -4.71 9.18
C ILE A 27 -0.75 -5.58 9.60
N GLN A 28 0.21 -5.01 10.34
CA GLN A 28 1.35 -5.75 10.86
C GLN A 28 0.92 -6.88 11.80
N ASP A 29 -0.01 -6.61 12.74
CA ASP A 29 -0.51 -7.64 13.66
C ASP A 29 -1.15 -8.81 12.90
N LYS A 30 -1.88 -8.50 11.81
CA LYS A 30 -2.56 -9.51 11.01
C LYS A 30 -1.61 -10.36 10.17
N LEU A 31 -0.57 -9.76 9.62
CA LEU A 31 0.50 -10.50 8.96
C LEU A 31 1.25 -11.40 9.94
N GLU A 32 1.63 -10.87 11.09
CA GLU A 32 2.33 -11.62 12.15
C GLU A 32 1.46 -12.77 12.69
N GLU A 33 0.16 -12.56 12.91
CA GLU A 33 -0.81 -13.60 13.29
C GLU A 33 -0.87 -14.72 12.25
N ALA A 34 -0.96 -14.38 10.95
CA ALA A 34 -0.97 -15.36 9.87
C ALA A 34 0.33 -16.17 9.80
N LEU A 35 1.49 -15.52 10.00
CA LEU A 35 2.79 -16.18 10.00
C LEU A 35 2.97 -17.12 11.19
N VAL A 36 2.52 -16.73 12.40
CA VAL A 36 2.51 -17.60 13.58
C VAL A 36 1.60 -18.81 13.34
N LEU A 37 0.41 -18.61 12.75
CA LEU A 37 -0.51 -19.71 12.43
C LEU A 37 0.09 -20.68 11.40
N LEU A 38 0.85 -20.16 10.44
CA LEU A 38 1.51 -20.94 9.40
C LEU A 38 2.69 -21.74 9.94
N THR A 39 3.60 -21.09 10.67
CA THR A 39 4.90 -21.65 11.05
C THR A 39 4.94 -22.28 12.45
N LYS A 40 3.95 -21.95 13.29
CA LYS A 40 3.90 -22.30 14.72
C LYS A 40 5.06 -21.73 15.56
N LYS A 41 5.87 -20.82 15.02
CA LYS A 41 6.94 -20.12 15.76
C LYS A 41 6.39 -18.92 16.53
N ASP A 42 7.18 -18.40 17.48
CA ASP A 42 6.81 -17.22 18.26
C ASP A 42 6.89 -15.94 17.40
N VAL A 43 6.03 -14.97 17.72
CA VAL A 43 5.97 -13.71 16.99
C VAL A 43 7.29 -12.92 17.05
N ARG A 44 8.09 -13.08 18.12
CA ARG A 44 9.39 -12.41 18.25
C ARG A 44 10.38 -12.86 17.17
N SER A 45 10.35 -14.15 16.80
CA SER A 45 11.16 -14.68 15.71
C SER A 45 10.62 -14.32 14.31
N LEU A 46 9.34 -13.94 14.21
CA LEU A 46 8.65 -13.65 12.94
C LEU A 46 8.32 -12.16 12.79
N ARG A 47 9.06 -11.29 13.49
CA ARG A 47 8.76 -9.86 13.51
C ARG A 47 8.79 -9.30 12.09
N VAL A 48 7.66 -8.73 11.66
CA VAL A 48 7.53 -8.17 10.32
C VAL A 48 8.15 -6.76 10.29
N ARG A 49 9.07 -6.55 9.35
CA ARG A 49 9.75 -5.29 9.05
C ARG A 49 9.17 -4.72 7.77
N GLY A 50 8.67 -3.49 7.77
CA GLY A 50 8.02 -2.86 6.61
C GLY A 50 8.79 -1.66 6.06
N ALA A 51 8.69 -1.43 4.75
CA ALA A 51 9.37 -0.33 4.05
C ALA A 51 8.91 1.06 4.49
N GLY A 52 7.66 1.18 4.95
CA GLY A 52 7.12 2.42 5.50
C GLY A 52 5.93 2.16 6.41
N ARG A 53 5.59 3.15 7.24
CA ARG A 53 4.35 3.16 8.02
C ARG A 53 3.27 3.88 7.24
N THR A 54 2.02 3.44 7.40
CA THR A 54 0.84 4.11 6.87
C THR A 54 -0.08 4.50 8.02
N ASP A 55 -0.72 5.66 7.92
CA ASP A 55 -1.69 6.12 8.91
C ASP A 55 -3.04 5.40 8.73
N LYS A 56 -3.92 5.55 9.73
CA LYS A 56 -5.27 4.98 9.69
C LYS A 56 -6.04 5.51 8.47
N GLY A 57 -6.58 4.59 7.66
CA GLY A 57 -7.33 4.92 6.45
C GLY A 57 -6.48 5.07 5.18
N VAL A 58 -5.16 4.95 5.28
CA VAL A 58 -4.27 4.95 4.10
C VAL A 58 -4.15 3.53 3.56
N HIS A 59 -4.35 3.39 2.25
CA HIS A 59 -4.22 2.13 1.53
C HIS A 59 -2.77 1.92 1.05
N ALA A 60 -2.37 0.66 0.86
CA ALA A 60 -1.12 0.30 0.21
C ALA A 60 -1.32 -0.80 -0.83
N THR A 61 -0.77 -0.59 -2.02
CA THR A 61 -0.74 -1.59 -3.10
C THR A 61 0.66 -2.12 -3.37
N GLY A 62 1.70 -1.40 -2.94
CA GLY A 62 3.11 -1.76 -3.11
C GLY A 62 3.91 -1.72 -1.81
N GLN A 63 3.28 -2.02 -0.67
CA GLN A 63 3.99 -2.14 0.60
C GLN A 63 4.92 -3.37 0.54
N VAL A 64 6.18 -3.18 0.88
CA VAL A 64 7.16 -4.27 0.98
C VAL A 64 7.40 -4.57 2.44
N VAL A 65 7.36 -5.86 2.78
CA VAL A 65 7.69 -6.36 4.11
C VAL A 65 8.71 -7.49 4.02
N ALA A 66 9.52 -7.64 5.06
CA ALA A 66 10.44 -8.76 5.24
C ALA A 66 10.27 -9.33 6.64
N PHE A 67 10.49 -10.64 6.75
CA PHE A 67 10.57 -11.37 8.00
C PHE A 67 11.51 -12.55 7.76
N ASP A 68 12.09 -13.07 8.84
CA ASP A 68 13.06 -14.14 8.73
C ASP A 68 12.43 -15.46 9.13
N LEU A 69 12.84 -16.52 8.44
CA LEU A 69 12.46 -17.88 8.75
C LEU A 69 13.75 -18.69 8.88
N GLU A 70 13.95 -19.32 10.04
CA GLU A 70 15.01 -20.33 10.13
C GLU A 70 14.58 -21.52 9.26
N TYR A 71 15.45 -21.86 8.33
CA TYR A 71 15.35 -23.03 7.47
C TYR A 71 16.29 -24.10 8.03
N ASP A 72 15.74 -25.28 8.31
CA ASP A 72 16.55 -26.43 8.74
C ASP A 72 16.78 -27.33 7.53
N GLU A 73 17.99 -27.25 6.96
CA GLU A 73 18.39 -28.00 5.77
C GLU A 73 18.25 -29.52 5.96
N ASN A 74 18.40 -30.02 7.19
CA ASN A 74 18.36 -31.45 7.50
C ASN A 74 16.94 -32.04 7.36
N ASN A 75 15.91 -31.22 7.56
CA ASN A 75 14.50 -31.61 7.48
C ASN A 75 13.97 -31.62 6.02
N ALA A 76 14.54 -30.82 5.13
CA ALA A 76 14.17 -30.79 3.70
C ALA A 76 14.74 -31.99 2.92
N ALA A 77 15.96 -32.41 3.24
CA ALA A 77 16.61 -33.58 2.62
C ALA A 77 15.90 -34.91 2.94
N THR A 78 15.37 -35.05 4.16
CA THR A 78 14.59 -36.23 4.59
C THR A 78 13.22 -36.31 3.91
N ALA A 79 12.55 -35.17 3.70
CA ALA A 79 11.28 -35.13 2.99
C ALA A 79 11.40 -35.47 1.49
N ALA A 80 12.50 -35.07 0.83
CA ALA A 80 12.76 -35.43 -0.57
C ALA A 80 13.08 -36.92 -0.76
N THR A 81 13.64 -37.59 0.25
CA THR A 81 14.01 -39.02 0.19
C THR A 81 12.82 -39.94 0.54
N THR A 82 11.81 -39.46 1.26
CA THR A 82 10.65 -40.27 1.70
C THR A 82 9.60 -40.53 0.60
N ASN A 83 9.79 -39.99 -0.62
CA ASN A 83 8.87 -40.24 -1.74
C ASN A 83 8.98 -41.62 -2.38
N ASN A 84 9.70 -42.58 -1.79
CA ASN A 84 9.84 -43.92 -2.37
C ASN A 84 9.42 -45.11 -1.49
N ASP A 85 8.85 -44.92 -0.30
CA ASP A 85 8.39 -46.06 0.50
C ASP A 85 6.99 -45.86 1.07
N ASN A 86 6.07 -46.73 0.61
CA ASN A 86 4.85 -47.06 1.31
C ASN A 86 5.21 -47.53 2.74
N ASN A 87 4.93 -46.71 3.76
CA ASN A 87 4.30 -47.21 4.98
C ASN A 87 4.01 -46.12 6.02
N ASN A 88 2.89 -46.35 6.71
CA ASN A 88 2.42 -45.69 7.91
C ASN A 88 3.55 -45.32 8.89
N ASN A 89 3.66 -44.02 9.21
CA ASN A 89 4.10 -43.58 10.53
C ASN A 89 3.58 -42.17 10.85
N ASN A 90 2.85 -42.10 11.96
CA ASN A 90 2.40 -40.87 12.61
C ASN A 90 3.59 -40.09 13.17
N ASN A 91 4.24 -39.26 12.36
CA ASN A 91 5.22 -38.28 12.82
C ASN A 91 4.71 -36.86 12.57
N ASN A 92 4.32 -36.18 13.66
CA ASN A 92 3.83 -34.80 13.70
C ASN A 92 4.98 -33.78 13.53
N ASN A 93 5.79 -33.91 12.49
CA ASN A 93 6.81 -32.91 12.15
C ASN A 93 6.29 -32.06 10.99
N ASN A 94 5.64 -30.95 11.35
CA ASN A 94 5.02 -29.99 10.43
C ASN A 94 6.09 -29.12 9.76
N THR A 95 6.85 -29.67 8.82
CA THR A 95 7.81 -28.92 7.99
C THR A 95 7.06 -28.29 6.81
N VAL A 96 6.51 -27.10 7.00
CA VAL A 96 5.74 -26.36 5.98
C VAL A 96 6.59 -25.96 4.76
N PHE A 97 7.92 -26.05 4.86
CA PHE A 97 8.89 -25.67 3.83
C PHE A 97 9.88 -26.81 3.53
N ALA A 98 9.35 -28.01 3.24
CA ALA A 98 10.15 -29.21 2.97
C ALA A 98 10.82 -29.23 1.58
N GLU A 99 10.45 -28.32 0.67
CA GLU A 99 11.03 -28.23 -0.67
C GLU A 99 12.25 -27.30 -0.70
N PRO A 100 13.28 -27.62 -1.50
CA PRO A 100 14.47 -26.79 -1.62
C PRO A 100 14.08 -25.37 -2.04
N ILE A 101 14.78 -24.39 -1.46
CA ILE A 101 14.54 -22.94 -1.59
C ILE A 101 14.46 -22.48 -3.06
N ASN A 102 15.02 -23.24 -4.00
CA ASN A 102 15.04 -22.96 -5.44
C ASN A 102 14.01 -23.74 -6.28
N HIS A 103 13.03 -24.42 -5.68
CA HIS A 103 11.97 -25.05 -6.45
C HIS A 103 11.01 -23.97 -7.03
N PRO A 104 10.67 -24.02 -8.33
CA PRO A 104 9.86 -22.97 -8.98
C PRO A 104 8.49 -22.76 -8.33
N ASP A 105 7.97 -23.78 -7.64
CA ASP A 105 6.67 -23.74 -6.97
C ASP A 105 6.68 -23.20 -5.53
N THR A 106 7.85 -22.97 -4.93
CA THR A 106 7.92 -22.64 -3.50
C THR A 106 7.26 -21.29 -3.19
N ASN A 107 7.49 -20.27 -4.03
CA ASN A 107 6.98 -18.92 -3.80
C ASN A 107 5.45 -18.84 -3.80
N TRP A 108 4.78 -19.48 -4.76
CA TRP A 108 3.31 -19.44 -4.82
C TRP A 108 2.67 -20.25 -3.70
N LYS A 109 3.30 -21.37 -3.28
CA LYS A 109 2.83 -22.15 -2.11
C LYS A 109 2.89 -21.30 -0.85
N ILE A 110 3.99 -20.59 -0.62
CA ILE A 110 4.14 -19.64 0.50
C ILE A 110 3.08 -18.55 0.40
N GLN A 111 2.96 -17.91 -0.76
CA GLN A 111 1.99 -16.84 -1.00
C GLN A 111 0.57 -17.30 -0.69
N ARG A 112 0.15 -18.46 -1.22
CA ARG A 112 -1.16 -19.06 -0.98
C ARG A 112 -1.36 -19.41 0.49
N ALA A 113 -0.36 -19.99 1.14
CA ALA A 113 -0.43 -20.36 2.54
C ALA A 113 -0.58 -19.15 3.47
N ILE A 114 0.08 -18.02 3.16
CA ILE A 114 -0.11 -16.78 3.91
C ILE A 114 -1.50 -16.20 3.63
N ASN A 115 -1.90 -16.07 2.36
CA ASN A 115 -3.18 -15.45 1.97
C ASN A 115 -4.40 -16.20 2.52
N THR A 116 -4.35 -17.53 2.61
CA THR A 116 -5.44 -18.32 3.23
C THR A 116 -5.64 -18.06 4.73
N ARG A 117 -4.70 -17.36 5.39
CA ARG A 117 -4.74 -17.02 6.82
C ARG A 117 -4.93 -15.51 7.05
N LEU A 118 -4.96 -14.71 5.99
CA LEU A 118 -5.18 -13.27 6.06
C LEU A 118 -6.67 -12.93 5.91
N PRO A 119 -7.13 -11.81 6.49
CA PRO A 119 -8.46 -11.28 6.21
C PRO A 119 -8.56 -10.79 4.76
N ASN A 120 -9.79 -10.69 4.23
CA ASN A 120 -10.06 -10.40 2.81
C ASN A 120 -9.50 -9.04 2.31
N ASP A 121 -9.22 -8.11 3.21
CA ASP A 121 -8.72 -6.76 2.90
C ASP A 121 -7.18 -6.66 2.88
N ILE A 122 -6.47 -7.75 3.23
CA ILE A 122 -5.01 -7.87 3.20
C ILE A 122 -4.62 -9.03 2.30
N PHE A 123 -3.77 -8.78 1.30
CA PHE A 123 -3.33 -9.79 0.37
C PHE A 123 -1.84 -9.62 0.03
N VAL A 124 -1.10 -10.71 0.02
CA VAL A 124 0.28 -10.82 -0.45
C VAL A 124 0.26 -11.06 -1.95
N SER A 125 0.71 -10.06 -2.72
CA SER A 125 0.74 -10.09 -4.19
C SER A 125 1.89 -10.92 -4.76
N SER A 126 3.01 -11.00 -4.04
CA SER A 126 4.21 -11.73 -4.46
C SER A 126 5.08 -12.08 -3.25
N VAL A 127 5.91 -13.11 -3.39
CA VAL A 127 6.89 -13.55 -2.40
C VAL A 127 8.21 -13.80 -3.13
N SER A 128 9.31 -13.44 -2.49
CA SER A 128 10.66 -13.77 -2.93
C SER A 128 11.48 -14.24 -1.73
N LEU A 129 12.11 -15.39 -1.88
CA LEU A 129 13.03 -15.94 -0.89
C LEU A 129 14.41 -15.33 -1.11
N LEU A 130 15.00 -14.80 -0.05
CA LEU A 130 16.39 -14.34 -0.05
C LEU A 130 17.20 -15.29 0.84
N SER A 131 18.17 -15.98 0.24
CA SER A 131 19.13 -16.78 0.99
C SER A 131 20.19 -15.86 1.58
N SER A 132 20.20 -15.72 2.89
CA SER A 132 21.34 -15.15 3.60
C SER A 132 22.28 -16.30 3.96
N SER A 133 23.39 -16.43 3.24
CA SER A 133 24.45 -17.39 3.61
C SER A 133 24.98 -16.99 4.98
N HIS A 134 24.79 -17.84 5.98
CA HIS A 134 25.44 -17.70 7.28
C HIS A 134 26.90 -18.11 7.11
N ASN A 135 27.70 -17.27 6.45
CA ASN A 135 29.14 -17.42 6.56
C ASN A 135 29.48 -17.14 8.02
N ASN A 136 30.36 -17.94 8.64
CA ASN A 136 30.75 -17.91 10.06
C ASN A 136 31.39 -16.59 10.56
N ASN A 137 31.28 -15.50 9.80
CA ASN A 137 31.62 -14.15 10.21
C ASN A 137 30.31 -13.41 10.46
N ASN A 138 30.23 -12.65 11.56
CA ASN A 138 29.07 -11.84 11.99
C ASN A 138 28.69 -10.73 10.98
N ASP A 139 28.43 -11.06 9.72
CA ASP A 139 27.98 -10.14 8.68
C ASP A 139 26.45 -10.19 8.60
N ASP A 140 25.82 -9.55 9.59
CA ASP A 140 24.43 -9.06 9.49
C ASP A 140 24.23 -8.10 8.30
N ASN A 141 25.33 -7.70 7.64
CA ASN A 141 25.41 -6.75 6.54
C ASN A 141 24.71 -7.19 5.23
N ASN A 142 24.31 -8.47 5.09
CA ASN A 142 23.60 -8.94 3.90
C ASN A 142 22.10 -9.18 4.12
N ARG A 143 21.54 -8.76 5.26
CA ARG A 143 20.11 -8.86 5.52
C ARG A 143 19.36 -7.79 4.73
N PHE A 144 18.33 -8.21 3.99
CA PHE A 144 17.44 -7.25 3.34
C PHE A 144 16.58 -6.54 4.38
N GLU A 145 16.73 -5.21 4.47
CA GLU A 145 15.98 -4.30 5.32
C GLU A 145 15.05 -3.42 4.46
N PRO A 146 13.74 -3.70 4.41
CA PRO A 146 12.81 -3.01 3.50
C PRO A 146 12.79 -1.49 3.63
N ARG A 147 13.05 -0.97 4.84
CA ARG A 147 13.06 0.47 5.09
C ARG A 147 14.32 1.13 4.56
N GLU A 148 15.47 0.51 4.75
CA GLU A 148 16.78 1.10 4.42
C GLU A 148 17.16 0.86 2.96
N ASN A 149 16.77 -0.30 2.41
CA ASN A 149 17.07 -0.64 1.02
C ASN A 149 16.08 -0.03 0.01
N VAL A 150 15.08 0.76 0.47
CA VAL A 150 14.12 1.40 -0.41
C VAL A 150 14.79 2.52 -1.22
N LYS A 151 14.73 2.41 -2.55
CA LYS A 151 15.29 3.44 -3.44
C LYS A 151 14.31 4.57 -3.72
N LEU A 152 13.01 4.27 -3.73
CA LEU A 152 11.94 5.17 -4.15
C LEU A 152 10.63 4.75 -3.48
N LYS A 153 9.83 5.72 -3.04
CA LYS A 153 8.44 5.48 -2.64
C LYS A 153 7.49 6.26 -3.54
N ARG A 154 6.42 5.61 -3.96
CA ARG A 154 5.35 6.20 -4.78
C ARG A 154 4.07 6.32 -3.97
N TYR A 155 3.49 7.51 -3.96
CA TYR A 155 2.17 7.78 -3.40
C TYR A 155 1.21 8.19 -4.51
N THR A 156 -0.04 7.79 -4.35
CA THR A 156 -1.11 8.14 -5.29
C THR A 156 -2.30 8.67 -4.51
N TYR A 157 -2.82 9.82 -4.93
CA TYR A 157 -4.02 10.42 -4.38
C TYR A 157 -5.07 10.52 -5.47
N ARG A 158 -6.27 10.00 -5.19
CA ARG A 158 -7.42 10.10 -6.11
C ARG A 158 -8.40 11.11 -5.55
N ILE A 159 -8.71 12.14 -6.34
CA ILE A 159 -9.60 13.21 -5.94
C ILE A 159 -10.73 13.30 -6.95
N ARG A 160 -11.97 13.24 -6.48
CA ARG A 160 -13.13 13.66 -7.26
C ARG A 160 -13.42 15.11 -6.95
N TYR A 161 -13.66 15.90 -7.99
CA TYR A 161 -13.88 17.34 -7.86
C TYR A 161 -14.98 17.84 -8.79
N ARG A 162 -15.44 19.08 -8.57
CA ARG A 162 -16.51 19.68 -9.37
C ARG A 162 -16.00 20.25 -10.70
N ASN A 163 -16.79 20.13 -11.77
CA ASN A 163 -16.39 20.57 -13.11
C ASN A 163 -16.44 22.11 -13.33
N LYS A 164 -17.34 22.86 -12.68
CA LYS A 164 -17.47 24.32 -12.86
C LYS A 164 -17.57 25.07 -11.53
N ILE A 165 -16.94 26.26 -11.48
CA ILE A 165 -17.21 27.30 -10.48
C ILE A 165 -18.62 27.82 -10.77
N THR A 166 -19.58 27.52 -9.90
CA THR A 166 -20.91 28.12 -10.01
C THR A 166 -20.88 29.54 -9.45
N ASN A 167 -21.02 30.54 -10.33
CA ASN A 167 -21.16 31.96 -9.95
C ASN A 167 -22.52 32.30 -9.31
N ALA A 168 -23.51 31.41 -9.40
CA ALA A 168 -24.74 31.51 -8.63
C ALA A 168 -24.59 30.68 -7.35
N LYS A 169 -25.20 31.13 -6.24
CA LYS A 169 -25.48 30.40 -4.98
C LYS A 169 -25.66 28.89 -5.20
N ALA A 170 -24.59 28.15 -5.42
CA ALA A 170 -24.70 26.71 -5.44
C ALA A 170 -24.96 26.33 -3.99
N PRO A 171 -26.01 25.54 -3.71
CA PRO A 171 -26.19 25.03 -2.37
C PRO A 171 -24.87 24.37 -2.00
N PRO A 172 -24.25 24.77 -0.89
CA PRO A 172 -23.01 24.16 -0.51
C PRO A 172 -23.37 22.70 -0.31
N ILE A 173 -22.57 21.80 -0.88
CA ILE A 173 -22.78 20.36 -0.71
C ILE A 173 -22.71 19.97 0.78
N CYS A 174 -22.34 20.89 1.68
CA CYS A 174 -22.52 20.70 3.11
C CYS A 174 -24.00 20.76 3.58
N ASN A 175 -24.95 21.28 2.81
CA ASN A 175 -26.38 21.30 3.20
C ASN A 175 -27.18 20.09 2.69
N SER A 176 -26.75 19.48 1.58
CA SER A 176 -27.24 18.18 1.13
C SER A 176 -26.10 17.21 1.38
N GLY A 177 -26.10 16.53 2.53
CA GLY A 177 -24.94 15.87 3.13
C GLY A 177 -24.06 15.00 2.22
N ILE A 178 -23.08 14.32 2.82
CA ILE A 178 -22.03 13.52 2.14
C ILE A 178 -22.52 12.54 1.04
N ASN A 179 -23.82 12.27 0.98
CA ASN A 179 -24.55 11.44 0.03
C ASN A 179 -24.79 12.06 -1.35
N THR A 180 -24.59 13.38 -1.56
CA THR A 180 -24.93 14.04 -2.84
C THR A 180 -23.78 14.06 -3.86
N ILE A 181 -22.52 13.87 -3.43
CA ILE A 181 -21.36 13.63 -4.33
C ILE A 181 -20.96 12.16 -4.36
N ARG A 182 -21.33 11.37 -3.34
CA ARG A 182 -21.07 9.95 -3.39
C ARG A 182 -21.92 9.32 -4.48
N HIS A 183 -21.29 8.87 -5.55
CA HIS A 183 -21.85 7.77 -6.31
C HIS A 183 -21.59 6.53 -5.45
N VAL A 184 -22.42 6.33 -4.40
CA VAL A 184 -22.22 5.32 -3.34
C VAL A 184 -21.93 3.92 -3.92
N MET A 185 -22.43 3.63 -5.11
CA MET A 185 -22.23 2.36 -5.83
C MET A 185 -20.88 2.24 -6.57
N TYR A 186 -20.23 3.35 -6.95
CA TYR A 186 -19.02 3.35 -7.79
C TYR A 186 -17.79 3.93 -7.08
N ASP A 187 -17.97 4.53 -5.91
CA ASP A 187 -16.90 5.21 -5.19
C ASP A 187 -16.11 4.21 -4.37
N THR A 188 -14.86 4.02 -4.76
CA THR A 188 -13.91 3.25 -3.98
C THR A 188 -13.51 4.03 -2.73
N PRO A 189 -13.22 3.36 -1.61
CA PRO A 189 -12.92 4.05 -0.35
C PRO A 189 -11.58 4.81 -0.36
N ASP A 190 -10.77 4.65 -1.40
CA ASP A 190 -9.50 5.35 -1.63
C ASP A 190 -9.66 6.70 -2.37
N ILE A 191 -10.90 7.17 -2.58
CA ILE A 191 -11.18 8.46 -3.21
C ILE A 191 -11.46 9.56 -2.19
N TRP A 192 -10.80 10.71 -2.37
CA TRP A 192 -11.12 11.93 -1.65
C TRP A 192 -12.13 12.76 -2.44
N ILE A 193 -13.18 13.23 -1.75
CA ILE A 193 -14.22 14.08 -2.35
C ILE A 193 -13.88 15.54 -2.06
N CYS A 194 -13.51 16.27 -3.11
CA CYS A 194 -13.29 17.70 -3.10
C CYS A 194 -14.58 18.42 -3.55
N PRO A 195 -15.21 19.26 -2.70
CA PRO A 195 -16.42 19.99 -3.06
C PRO A 195 -16.16 21.15 -4.04
N TRP A 196 -14.90 21.57 -4.17
CA TRP A 196 -14.50 22.67 -5.03
C TRP A 196 -14.10 22.20 -6.44
N SER A 197 -14.18 23.11 -7.41
CA SER A 197 -13.54 22.90 -8.70
C SER A 197 -12.03 23.10 -8.58
N LEU A 198 -11.26 22.33 -9.32
CA LEU A 198 -9.80 22.44 -9.36
C LEU A 198 -9.37 23.10 -10.67
N ASP A 199 -8.47 24.07 -10.54
CA ASP A 199 -7.86 24.76 -11.69
C ASP A 199 -6.65 23.98 -12.17
N GLU A 200 -6.66 23.62 -13.45
CA GLU A 200 -5.63 22.79 -14.06
C GLU A 200 -4.27 23.47 -14.15
N HIS A 201 -4.25 24.76 -14.48
CA HIS A 201 -3.01 25.50 -14.59
C HIS A 201 -2.36 25.65 -13.22
N LEU A 202 -3.15 25.91 -12.17
CA LEU A 202 -2.63 25.98 -10.81
C LEU A 202 -2.13 24.62 -10.31
N MET A 203 -2.81 23.52 -10.67
CA MET A 203 -2.33 22.18 -10.36
C MET A 203 -1.00 21.89 -11.06
N LYS A 204 -0.85 22.19 -12.36
CA LYS A 204 0.40 22.00 -13.13
C LYS A 204 1.53 22.82 -12.51
N LYS A 205 1.29 24.12 -12.27
CA LYS A 205 2.23 25.02 -11.60
C LYS A 205 2.66 24.53 -10.22
N ALA A 206 1.75 23.98 -9.42
CA ALA A 206 2.07 23.44 -8.10
C ALA A 206 2.91 22.16 -8.19
N CYS A 207 2.58 21.26 -9.12
CA CYS A 207 3.37 20.06 -9.40
C CYS A 207 4.81 20.42 -9.80
N ASP A 208 4.97 21.37 -10.72
CA ASP A 208 6.27 21.81 -11.21
C ASP A 208 7.08 22.47 -10.08
N ALA A 209 6.45 23.37 -9.30
CA ALA A 209 7.11 24.09 -8.22
C ALA A 209 7.60 23.20 -7.06
N LEU A 210 6.93 22.06 -6.83
CA LEU A 210 7.27 21.13 -5.76
C LEU A 210 8.17 19.97 -6.23
N THR A 211 8.38 19.82 -7.53
CA THR A 211 9.28 18.80 -8.07
C THR A 211 10.74 19.26 -7.90
N GLY A 212 11.57 18.42 -7.27
CA GLY A 212 12.94 18.76 -6.93
C GLY A 212 13.33 18.35 -5.51
N THR A 213 14.43 18.91 -5.02
CA THR A 213 14.94 18.64 -3.66
C THR A 213 14.65 19.85 -2.77
N PHE A 214 13.81 19.65 -1.76
CA PHE A 214 13.40 20.72 -0.84
C PHE A 214 13.34 20.22 0.60
N ASP A 215 13.42 21.14 1.54
CA ASP A 215 13.11 20.88 2.94
C ASP A 215 11.58 20.92 3.14
N PHE A 216 11.01 19.75 3.44
CA PHE A 216 9.58 19.59 3.67
C PHE A 216 9.18 19.72 5.15
N THR A 217 10.02 20.32 6.00
CA THR A 217 9.71 20.54 7.43
C THR A 217 8.36 21.24 7.65
N ALA A 218 7.97 22.16 6.75
CA ALA A 218 6.68 22.84 6.82
C ALA A 218 5.47 21.88 6.70
N PHE A 219 5.65 20.74 6.03
CA PHE A 219 4.64 19.70 5.81
C PHE A 219 4.61 18.64 6.92
N VAL A 220 5.56 18.69 7.86
CA VAL A 220 5.61 17.75 8.99
C VAL A 220 4.64 18.19 10.09
N HIS A 221 3.82 17.25 10.56
CA HIS A 221 2.88 17.49 11.64
C HIS A 221 3.57 18.09 12.87
N ARG A 222 2.92 19.08 13.51
CA ARG A 222 3.52 19.88 14.59
C ARG A 222 4.03 19.04 15.77
N SER A 223 3.38 17.91 16.07
CA SER A 223 3.83 16.99 17.13
C SER A 223 5.12 16.27 16.80
N GLU A 224 5.37 15.96 15.52
CA GLU A 224 6.53 15.19 15.08
C GLU A 224 7.77 16.08 14.90
N ARG A 225 7.57 17.36 14.52
CA ARG A 225 8.67 18.34 14.41
C ARG A 225 9.51 18.48 15.68
N LYS A 226 8.93 18.26 16.87
CA LYS A 226 9.63 18.41 18.16
C LYS A 226 10.38 17.16 18.62
N LYS A 227 10.14 16.00 18.00
CA LYS A 227 10.59 14.70 18.55
C LYS A 227 11.98 14.27 18.08
N SER A 228 12.51 14.84 17.02
CA SER A 228 13.78 14.39 16.44
C SER A 228 14.80 15.53 16.41
N LYS A 229 15.99 15.25 16.96
CA LYS A 229 17.18 16.12 16.91
C LYS A 229 17.83 16.12 15.52
N ASP A 230 17.57 15.08 14.72
CA ASP A 230 18.16 14.85 13.40
C ASP A 230 17.09 14.95 12.29
N ASN A 231 16.27 16.02 12.34
CA ASN A 231 15.19 16.26 11.37
C ASN A 231 15.72 16.69 10.00
N ASN A 232 16.40 15.77 9.30
CA ASN A 232 16.64 15.95 7.89
C ASN A 232 15.35 15.62 7.10
N ASN A 233 14.46 16.61 7.00
CA ASN A 233 13.23 16.52 6.20
C ASN A 233 13.45 16.90 4.74
N VAL A 234 14.71 16.89 4.29
CA VAL A 234 15.05 17.10 2.88
C VAL A 234 14.63 15.86 2.11
N ILE A 235 13.65 16.04 1.23
CA ILE A 235 13.13 14.98 0.35
C ILE A 235 13.39 15.41 -1.08
N GLN A 236 13.77 14.44 -1.91
CA GLN A 236 13.84 14.65 -3.35
C GLN A 236 12.58 14.08 -4.00
N LEU A 237 11.65 14.96 -4.38
CA LEU A 237 10.51 14.61 -5.25
C LEU A 237 11.00 14.49 -6.68
N GLN A 238 11.20 13.27 -7.15
CA GLN A 238 11.60 12.99 -8.52
C GLN A 238 10.49 13.25 -9.51
N LYS A 239 9.25 13.03 -9.09
CA LYS A 239 8.06 13.22 -9.91
C LYS A 239 6.92 13.69 -9.03
N PHE A 240 6.26 14.77 -9.47
CA PHE A 240 4.92 15.12 -9.01
C PHE A 240 4.08 15.48 -10.22
N SER A 241 3.06 14.68 -10.50
CA SER A 241 2.22 14.86 -11.69
C SER A 241 0.77 14.47 -11.41
N PHE A 242 -0.14 14.82 -12.31
CA PHE A 242 -1.52 14.38 -12.24
C PHE A 242 -2.06 13.93 -13.59
N VAL A 243 -3.07 13.06 -13.55
CA VAL A 243 -3.84 12.60 -14.72
C VAL A 243 -5.32 12.80 -14.44
N LYS A 244 -6.05 13.38 -15.39
CA LYS A 244 -7.51 13.54 -15.32
C LYS A 244 -8.19 12.32 -15.94
N ARG A 245 -9.32 11.93 -15.38
CA ARG A 245 -10.20 10.90 -15.95
C ARG A 245 -11.65 11.33 -15.89
N THR A 246 -12.36 11.04 -16.97
CA THR A 246 -13.82 11.02 -17.03
C THR A 246 -14.35 9.71 -16.46
N LEU A 247 -15.62 9.66 -16.06
CA LEU A 247 -16.25 8.42 -15.58
C LEU A 247 -16.26 7.30 -16.63
N ASP A 248 -16.18 7.65 -17.91
CA ASP A 248 -16.22 6.70 -19.03
C ASP A 248 -14.88 5.94 -19.21
N GLY A 249 -13.86 6.24 -18.40
CA GLY A 249 -12.63 5.44 -18.31
C GLY A 249 -11.50 5.90 -19.22
N ASP A 250 -11.73 6.90 -20.07
CA ASP A 250 -10.70 7.43 -20.95
C ASP A 250 -9.69 8.30 -20.17
N ASP A 251 -8.42 7.93 -20.29
CA ASP A 251 -7.31 8.76 -19.83
C ASP A 251 -7.23 9.98 -20.77
N ILE A 252 -7.45 11.17 -20.24
CA ILE A 252 -7.22 12.42 -20.98
C ILE A 252 -5.77 12.79 -20.73
N GLU A 253 -4.89 12.45 -21.68
CA GLU A 253 -3.51 12.93 -21.70
C GLU A 253 -3.50 14.46 -21.88
N ASN A 254 -2.51 15.11 -21.26
CA ASN A 254 -2.33 16.55 -21.45
C ASN A 254 -1.70 16.73 -22.83
N ASP A 255 -2.51 17.08 -23.83
CA ASP A 255 -1.99 17.56 -25.10
C ASP A 255 -1.28 18.89 -24.83
N ASP A 256 0.04 18.82 -24.66
CA ASP A 256 0.92 19.95 -24.92
C ASP A 256 0.96 20.14 -26.46
N GLU A 257 0.89 21.40 -26.92
CA GLU A 257 1.06 21.88 -28.31
C GLU A 257 -0.18 22.02 -29.22
N ASN A 258 -0.85 23.18 -29.15
CA ASN A 258 -0.78 24.24 -30.17
C ASN A 258 -1.93 25.24 -30.01
N GLU A 259 -1.66 26.37 -29.36
CA GLU A 259 -2.38 27.61 -29.66
C GLU A 259 -2.01 28.03 -31.08
N ASN A 260 -2.86 27.71 -32.05
CA ASN A 260 -2.96 28.50 -33.27
C ASN A 260 -4.41 28.93 -33.45
N ASP A 261 -4.58 30.23 -33.25
CA ASP A 261 -5.72 31.04 -33.61
C ASP A 261 -6.09 30.86 -35.09
N ASN A 262 -7.34 30.47 -35.34
CA ASN A 262 -8.26 30.95 -36.39
C ASN A 262 -9.28 29.87 -36.74
N GLY A 263 -10.56 30.13 -36.49
CA GLY A 263 -11.62 29.29 -37.06
C GLY A 263 -12.94 29.35 -36.32
N THR A 264 -13.78 30.29 -36.73
CA THR A 264 -15.21 30.37 -36.42
C THR A 264 -15.92 29.04 -36.70
N ALA A 265 -16.12 28.23 -35.67
CA ALA A 265 -17.05 27.11 -35.72
C ALA A 265 -17.79 27.02 -34.38
N LYS A 266 -19.06 27.42 -34.41
CA LYS A 266 -20.05 27.11 -33.39
C LYS A 266 -20.22 25.59 -33.34
N ASN A 267 -19.34 24.89 -32.62
CA ASN A 267 -19.65 23.58 -32.11
C ASN A 267 -20.25 23.80 -30.73
N GLU A 268 -21.56 23.65 -30.67
CA GLU A 268 -22.30 23.45 -29.43
C GLU A 268 -21.52 22.44 -28.58
N GLU A 269 -20.84 22.93 -27.55
CA GLU A 269 -20.32 22.10 -26.47
C GLU A 269 -21.51 21.31 -25.94
N LYS A 270 -21.63 20.05 -26.35
CA LYS A 270 -22.35 19.04 -25.57
C LYS A 270 -21.69 19.05 -24.20
N GLN A 271 -22.25 19.85 -23.31
CA GLN A 271 -21.96 19.93 -21.89
C GLN A 271 -22.36 18.60 -21.26
N SER A 272 -21.59 17.55 -21.56
CA SER A 272 -21.64 16.32 -20.82
C SER A 272 -21.21 16.68 -19.41
N SER A 273 -22.12 16.49 -18.47
CA SER A 273 -21.97 16.67 -17.03
C SER A 273 -21.01 15.62 -16.45
N THR A 274 -19.87 15.40 -17.10
CA THR A 274 -18.97 14.30 -16.80
C THR A 274 -18.24 14.63 -15.51
N VAL A 275 -18.54 13.86 -14.47
CA VAL A 275 -17.80 13.88 -13.21
C VAL A 275 -16.34 13.56 -13.53
N ARG A 276 -15.43 14.41 -13.05
CA ARG A 276 -13.99 14.28 -13.27
C ARG A 276 -13.32 13.77 -12.01
N THR A 277 -12.40 12.84 -12.19
CA THR A 277 -11.42 12.47 -11.16
C THR A 277 -10.05 12.91 -11.59
N VAL A 278 -9.21 13.26 -10.63
CA VAL A 278 -7.79 13.51 -10.84
C VAL A 278 -6.98 12.56 -9.97
N LYS A 279 -5.96 11.95 -10.56
CA LYS A 279 -5.01 11.07 -9.89
C LYS A 279 -3.67 11.79 -9.82
N PHE A 280 -3.30 12.25 -8.63
CA PHE A 280 -1.95 12.74 -8.36
C PHE A 280 -1.00 11.58 -8.08
N THR A 281 0.20 11.64 -8.63
CA THR A 281 1.28 10.68 -8.40
C THR A 281 2.52 11.42 -7.91
N LEU A 282 3.05 11.01 -6.76
CA LEU A 282 4.29 11.53 -6.19
C LEU A 282 5.30 10.39 -6.10
N GLU A 283 6.51 10.61 -6.59
CA GLU A 283 7.64 9.69 -6.43
C GLU A 283 8.78 10.43 -5.71
N ALA A 284 9.18 9.90 -4.56
CA ALA A 284 10.17 10.54 -3.70
C ALA A 284 11.29 9.58 -3.29
N LYS A 285 12.49 10.16 -3.22
CA LYS A 285 13.72 9.57 -2.68
C LYS A 285 14.11 10.24 -1.37
N GLY A 286 15.04 9.62 -0.64
CA GLY A 286 15.59 10.18 0.60
C GLY A 286 14.76 9.89 1.85
N PHE A 287 13.83 8.94 1.79
CA PHE A 287 13.19 8.42 3.00
C PHE A 287 14.19 7.59 3.79
N ARG A 288 14.44 7.98 5.05
CA ARG A 288 15.12 7.16 6.06
C ARG A 288 14.12 6.36 6.88
#